data_AF-A0A7J8S8H5-F1
#
_entry.id   AF-A0A7J8S8H5-F1
#
_cell.length_a   1.000
_cell.length_b   1.000
_cell.length_c   1.000
_cell.angle_alpha   90.00
_cell.angle_beta   90.00
_cell.angle_gamma   90.00
#
_symmetry.space_group_name_H-M   'P 1'
#
loop_
_entity.id
_entity.type
_entity.pdbx_description
1 polymer ?
#
loop_
_entity_poly.entity_id
_entity_poly.type
_entity_poly.pdbx_seq_one_letter_code
_entity_poly.pdbx_strand_id
1 'polypeptide(L)'
;MDGYGMQNQIACIRRSLFDQGYLDEQFIQLEELQDDANPNFVQEIVTLFYTDSTRLIQNIELTLNSRPINFSKLDDYMHQFKGSSSSIGAKKVTSECAVFRQYCAAGNAEAYISSLLPYIYTD
;
A
#
# COMPACT_ATOMS: atom_id res chain seq x y z
N MET A 1 8.36 27.45 -21.83
CA MET A 1 7.73 27.99 -20.60
C MET A 1 6.83 26.94 -19.93
N ASP A 2 6.63 25.77 -20.54
CA ASP A 2 5.55 24.83 -20.16
C ASP A 2 6.00 23.78 -19.13
N GLY A 3 7.32 23.56 -18.99
CA GLY A 3 7.89 22.60 -18.03
C GLY A 3 7.83 23.06 -16.57
N TYR A 4 7.82 24.37 -16.32
CA TYR A 4 7.81 24.94 -14.96
C TYR A 4 6.46 24.69 -14.25
N GLY A 5 5.36 24.66 -15.01
CA GLY A 5 4.03 24.33 -14.48
C GLY A 5 3.92 22.87 -14.05
N MET A 6 4.41 21.93 -14.88
CA MET A 6 4.40 20.50 -14.56
C MET A 6 5.26 20.15 -13.35
N GLN A 7 6.47 20.72 -13.24
CA GLN A 7 7.33 20.48 -12.08
C GLN A 7 6.70 20.97 -10.78
N ASN A 8 6.09 22.16 -10.80
CA ASN A 8 5.36 22.68 -9.64
C ASN A 8 4.15 21.80 -9.29
N GLN A 9 3.42 21.31 -10.29
CA GLN A 9 2.26 20.45 -10.08
C GLN A 9 2.66 19.11 -9.44
N ILE A 10 3.76 18.50 -9.91
CA ILE A 10 4.33 17.27 -9.33
C ILE A 10 4.76 17.52 -7.87
N ALA A 11 5.45 18.63 -7.60
CA ALA A 11 5.87 18.99 -6.26
C ALA A 11 4.68 19.17 -5.30
N CYS A 12 3.59 19.81 -5.76
CA CYS A 12 2.35 19.97 -5.00
C CYS A 12 1.67 18.62 -4.71
N ILE A 13 1.54 17.74 -5.71
CA ILE A 13 0.96 16.40 -5.54
C ILE A 13 1.79 15.60 -4.53
N ARG A 14 3.11 15.59 -4.71
CA ARG A 14 4.05 14.92 -3.80
C ARG A 14 3.85 15.42 -2.37
N ARG A 15 3.88 16.75 -2.15
CA ARG A 15 3.67 17.35 -0.82
C ARG A 15 2.35 16.90 -0.20
N SER A 16 1.26 16.97 -0.97
CA SER A 16 -0.07 16.53 -0.53
C SER A 16 -0.11 15.06 -0.08
N LEU A 17 0.62 14.16 -0.76
CA LEU A 17 0.69 12.75 -0.38
C LEU A 17 1.38 12.54 0.99
N PHE A 18 2.42 13.33 1.28
CA PHE A 18 3.07 13.32 2.60
C PHE A 18 2.19 13.95 3.68
N ASP A 19 1.59 15.11 3.41
CA ASP A 19 0.75 15.84 4.37
C ASP A 19 -0.50 15.04 4.77
N GLN A 20 -1.08 14.27 3.84
CA GLN A 20 -2.19 13.35 4.11
C GLN A 20 -1.74 12.01 4.75
N GLY A 21 -0.43 11.80 4.92
CA GLY A 21 0.12 10.58 5.52
C GLY A 21 0.05 9.34 4.64
N TYR A 22 -0.08 9.48 3.32
CA TYR A 22 0.02 8.35 2.40
C TYR A 22 1.45 7.86 2.24
N LEU A 23 2.42 8.78 2.21
CA LEU A 23 3.83 8.50 2.07
C LEU A 23 4.62 8.86 3.34
N ASP A 24 5.74 8.18 3.56
CA ASP A 24 6.73 8.49 4.60
C ASP A 24 8.16 8.62 4.06
N GLU A 25 9.11 8.83 4.98
CA GLU A 25 10.52 9.05 4.68
C GLU A 25 11.17 7.95 3.83
N GLN A 26 10.63 6.73 3.84
CA GLN A 26 11.16 5.66 2.99
C GLN A 26 10.96 5.96 1.50
N PHE A 27 9.90 6.67 1.12
CA PHE A 27 9.71 7.10 -0.27
C PHE A 27 10.78 8.13 -0.69
N ILE A 28 11.23 8.98 0.23
CA ILE A 28 12.32 9.94 -0.02
C ILE A 28 13.63 9.18 -0.25
N GLN A 29 13.93 8.19 0.59
CA GLN A 29 15.11 7.34 0.41
C GLN A 29 15.07 6.57 -0.93
N LEU A 30 13.87 6.16 -1.37
CA LEU A 30 13.70 5.52 -2.68
C LEU A 30 14.01 6.49 -3.83
N GLU A 31 13.57 7.75 -3.73
CA GLU A 31 13.90 8.81 -4.70
C GLU A 31 15.40 9.11 -4.75
N GLU A 32 16.09 9.10 -3.61
CA GLU A 32 17.54 9.35 -3.52
C GLU A 32 18.40 8.27 -4.19
N LEU A 33 17.86 7.07 -4.43
CA LEU A 33 18.53 6.00 -5.16
C LEU A 33 18.46 6.17 -6.69
N GLN A 34 17.65 7.10 -7.19
CA GLN A 34 17.56 7.40 -8.62
C GLN A 34 18.66 8.38 -9.04
N ASP A 35 19.38 8.04 -10.10
CA ASP A 35 20.46 8.87 -10.65
C ASP A 35 20.44 8.89 -12.19
N ASP A 36 21.40 9.58 -12.81
CA ASP A 36 21.51 9.69 -14.27
C ASP A 36 21.82 8.35 -14.96
N ALA A 37 22.37 7.36 -14.23
CA ALA A 37 22.64 6.02 -14.74
C ALA A 37 21.41 5.12 -14.69
N ASN A 38 20.50 5.36 -13.74
CA ASN A 38 19.21 4.68 -13.61
C ASN A 38 18.04 5.66 -13.43
N PRO A 39 17.66 6.42 -14.48
CA PRO A 39 16.68 7.51 -14.35
C PRO A 39 15.24 7.03 -14.11
N ASN A 40 14.95 5.73 -14.25
CA ASN A 40 13.61 5.16 -14.09
C ASN A 40 13.45 4.33 -12.82
N PHE A 41 14.46 4.31 -11.94
CA PHE A 41 14.48 3.44 -10.76
C PHE A 41 13.19 3.50 -9.93
N VAL A 42 12.74 4.70 -9.56
CA VAL A 42 11.52 4.85 -8.73
C VAL A 42 10.31 4.31 -9.47
N GLN A 43 10.18 4.62 -10.76
CA GLN A 43 9.07 4.14 -11.58
C GLN A 43 9.05 2.61 -11.66
N GLU A 44 10.20 1.97 -11.86
CA GLU A 44 10.31 0.51 -11.94
C GLU A 44 9.90 -0.16 -10.62
N ILE A 45 10.40 0.36 -9.49
CA ILE A 45 10.07 -0.17 -8.16
C ILE A 45 8.58 0.02 -7.84
N VAL A 46 8.01 1.19 -8.13
CA VAL A 46 6.58 1.45 -7.91
C VAL A 46 5.70 0.59 -8.83
N THR A 47 6.12 0.35 -10.07
CA THR A 47 5.42 -0.53 -11.02
C THR A 47 5.43 -1.98 -10.55
N LEU A 48 6.57 -2.44 -10.05
CA LEU A 48 6.69 -3.77 -9.45
C LEU A 48 5.78 -3.90 -8.23
N PHE A 49 5.76 -2.89 -7.35
CA PHE A 49 4.87 -2.84 -6.20
C PHE A 49 3.40 -2.97 -6.62
N TYR A 50 2.93 -2.25 -7.64
CA TYR A 50 1.55 -2.37 -8.11
C TYR A 50 1.21 -3.76 -8.64
N THR A 51 2.14 -4.38 -9.36
CA THR A 51 1.97 -5.74 -9.89
C THR A 51 1.83 -6.76 -8.76
N ASP A 52 2.72 -6.69 -7.76
CA ASP A 52 2.66 -7.58 -6.60
C ASP A 52 1.42 -7.32 -5.72
N SER A 53 1.06 -6.05 -5.52
CA SER A 53 -0.11 -5.65 -4.74
C SER A 53 -1.41 -6.18 -5.35
N THR A 54 -1.54 -6.14 -6.68
CA THR A 54 -2.72 -6.66 -7.37
C THR A 54 -2.92 -8.15 -7.09
N ARG A 55 -1.85 -8.93 -7.18
CA ARG A 55 -1.87 -10.37 -6.86
C ARG A 55 -2.18 -10.63 -5.39
N LEU A 56 -1.63 -9.83 -4.48
CA LEU A 56 -1.89 -9.95 -3.05
C LEU A 56 -3.35 -9.66 -2.71
N ILE A 57 -3.89 -8.54 -3.19
CA ILE A 57 -5.28 -8.13 -2.97
C ILE A 57 -6.23 -9.22 -3.46
N GLN A 58 -6.01 -9.76 -4.65
CA GLN A 58 -6.84 -10.86 -5.18
C GLN A 58 -6.81 -12.09 -4.27
N ASN A 59 -5.63 -12.48 -3.76
CA ASN A 59 -5.51 -13.62 -2.85
C ASN A 59 -6.19 -13.37 -1.49
N ILE A 60 -6.13 -12.14 -0.99
CA ILE A 60 -6.82 -11.70 0.23
C ILE A 60 -8.33 -11.83 0.03
N GLU A 61 -8.88 -11.27 -1.05
CA GLU A 61 -10.30 -11.36 -1.40
C GLU A 61 -10.79 -12.81 -1.51
N LEU A 62 -10.04 -13.66 -2.23
CA LEU A 62 -10.38 -15.07 -2.36
C LEU A 62 -10.39 -15.80 -1.01
N THR A 63 -9.44 -15.48 -0.12
CA THR A 63 -9.34 -16.11 1.20
C THR A 63 -10.42 -15.60 2.17
N LEU A 64 -10.84 -14.34 2.03
CA LEU A 64 -11.97 -13.80 2.80
C LEU A 64 -13.31 -14.41 2.40
N ASN A 65 -13.47 -14.73 1.11
CA ASN A 65 -14.67 -15.37 0.60
C ASN A 65 -14.70 -16.89 0.85
N SER A 66 -13.61 -17.50 1.32
CA SER A 66 -13.59 -18.93 1.63
C SER A 66 -14.38 -19.25 2.90
N ARG A 67 -15.02 -20.43 2.95
CA ARG A 67 -15.73 -20.91 4.14
C ARG A 67 -15.23 -22.33 4.51
N PRO A 68 -14.63 -22.52 5.71
CA PRO A 68 -14.28 -21.49 6.70
C PRO A 68 -13.18 -20.53 6.17
N ILE A 69 -13.08 -19.35 6.80
CA ILE A 69 -12.01 -18.37 6.48
C ILE A 69 -10.69 -18.89 7.04
N ASN A 70 -9.64 -18.85 6.23
CA ASN A 70 -8.28 -19.21 6.67
C ASN A 70 -7.52 -17.97 7.18
N PHE A 71 -7.65 -17.69 8.48
CA PHE A 71 -7.01 -16.53 9.11
C PHE A 71 -5.47 -16.57 9.11
N SER A 72 -4.87 -17.77 9.19
CA SER A 72 -3.41 -17.91 9.11
C SER A 72 -2.90 -17.41 7.76
N LYS A 73 -3.59 -17.82 6.69
CA LYS A 73 -3.23 -17.41 5.33
C LYS A 73 -3.49 -15.92 5.08
N LEU A 74 -4.51 -15.34 5.71
CA LEU A 74 -4.73 -13.89 5.69
C LEU A 74 -3.62 -13.13 6.41
N ASP A 75 -3.17 -13.60 7.58
CA ASP A 75 -2.05 -12.98 8.30
C ASP A 75 -0.77 -13.00 7.45
N ASP A 76 -0.49 -14.12 6.77
CA ASP A 76 0.65 -14.26 5.86
C ASP A 76 0.59 -13.23 4.72
N TYR A 77 -0.57 -13.08 4.07
CA TYR A 77 -0.75 -12.09 3.00
C TYR A 77 -0.63 -10.66 3.51
N MET A 78 -1.19 -10.35 4.68
CA MET A 78 -1.04 -9.03 5.29
C MET A 78 0.39 -8.73 5.70
N HIS A 79 1.12 -9.74 6.19
CA HIS A 79 2.53 -9.60 6.53
C HIS A 79 3.35 -9.27 5.27
N GLN A 80 3.12 -10.02 4.18
CA GLN A 80 3.78 -9.78 2.90
C GLN A 80 3.43 -8.39 2.33
N PHE A 81 2.14 -8.02 2.35
CA PHE A 81 1.70 -6.75 1.80
C PHE A 81 2.25 -5.58 2.61
N LYS A 82 2.22 -5.67 3.95
CA LYS A 82 2.88 -4.70 4.84
C LYS A 82 4.36 -4.54 4.51
N GLY A 83 5.10 -5.63 4.33
CA GLY A 83 6.52 -5.59 4.01
C GLY A 83 6.80 -4.87 2.68
N SER A 84 6.04 -5.22 1.64
CA SER A 84 6.15 -4.60 0.31
C SER A 84 5.72 -3.13 0.31
N SER A 85 4.65 -2.77 1.03
CA SER A 85 4.23 -1.37 1.18
C SER A 85 5.27 -0.55 1.96
N SER A 86 5.86 -1.14 2.99
CA SER A 86 6.90 -0.48 3.78
C SER A 86 8.13 -0.19 2.94
N SER A 87 8.52 -1.04 1.98
CA SER A 87 9.74 -0.82 1.18
C SER A 87 9.66 0.36 0.21
N ILE A 88 8.44 0.80 -0.14
CA ILE A 88 8.20 1.99 -0.97
C ILE A 88 7.69 3.19 -0.17
N GLY A 89 7.62 3.11 1.16
CA GLY A 89 7.09 4.17 2.00
C GLY A 89 5.59 4.41 1.88
N ALA A 90 4.81 3.41 1.46
CA ALA A 90 3.34 3.47 1.45
C ALA A 90 2.79 3.33 2.89
N LYS A 91 2.94 4.39 3.67
CA LYS A 91 2.66 4.47 5.11
C LYS A 91 1.25 4.03 5.47
N LYS A 92 0.25 4.55 4.74
CA LYS A 92 -1.16 4.25 5.04
C LYS A 92 -1.45 2.77 4.87
N VAL A 93 -1.04 2.17 3.75
CA VAL A 93 -1.23 0.74 3.48
C VAL A 93 -0.53 -0.13 4.53
N THR A 94 0.70 0.25 4.90
CA THR A 94 1.46 -0.44 5.96
C THR A 94 0.72 -0.43 7.30
N SER A 95 0.10 0.70 7.64
CA SER A 95 -0.66 0.87 8.89
C SER A 95 -1.95 0.03 8.88
N GLU A 96 -2.71 0.07 7.79
CA GLU A 96 -3.94 -0.72 7.64
C GLU A 96 -3.65 -2.23 7.66
N CYS A 97 -2.57 -2.69 7.02
CA CYS A 97 -2.15 -4.09 7.12
C CYS A 97 -1.82 -4.46 8.58
N ALA A 98 -1.17 -3.58 9.34
CA ALA A 98 -0.86 -3.87 10.75
C ALA A 98 -2.12 -3.99 11.61
N VAL A 99 -3.14 -3.16 11.36
CA VAL A 99 -4.45 -3.25 12.01
C VAL A 99 -5.15 -4.55 11.61
N PHE A 100 -5.15 -4.90 10.32
CA PHE A 100 -5.73 -6.14 9.81
C PHE A 100 -5.21 -7.36 10.56
N ARG A 101 -3.89 -7.47 10.72
CA ARG A 101 -3.25 -8.61 11.39
C ARG A 101 -3.74 -8.81 12.83
N GLN A 102 -4.14 -7.74 13.52
CA GLN A 102 -4.74 -7.85 14.85
C GLN A 102 -6.11 -8.55 14.81
N TYR A 103 -6.92 -8.28 13.78
CA TYR A 103 -8.20 -8.98 13.55
C TYR A 103 -7.99 -10.45 13.19
N CYS A 104 -6.97 -10.78 12.38
CA CYS A 104 -6.60 -12.16 12.09
C CYS A 104 -6.24 -12.93 13.35
N ALA A 105 -5.41 -12.35 14.22
CA ALA A 105 -5.00 -12.95 15.48
C ALA A 105 -6.20 -13.19 16.43
N ALA A 106 -7.21 -12.34 16.38
CA ALA A 106 -8.44 -12.49 17.16
C ALA A 106 -9.44 -13.51 16.56
N GLY A 107 -9.19 -14.04 15.35
CA GLY A 107 -10.12 -14.92 14.64
C GLY A 107 -11.46 -14.27 14.30
N ASN A 108 -11.51 -12.94 14.25
CA ASN A 108 -12.76 -12.18 14.14
C ASN A 108 -12.91 -11.59 12.72
N ALA A 109 -13.37 -12.42 11.78
CA ALA A 109 -13.65 -11.99 10.41
C ALA A 109 -14.78 -10.97 10.30
N GLU A 110 -15.71 -10.96 11.26
CA GLU A 110 -16.87 -10.07 11.24
C GLU A 110 -16.48 -8.64 11.59
N ALA A 111 -15.66 -8.46 12.63
CA ALA A 111 -15.04 -7.17 12.95
C ALA A 111 -14.18 -6.66 11.79
N TYR A 112 -13.49 -7.56 11.09
CA TYR A 112 -12.72 -7.22 9.91
C TYR A 112 -13.59 -6.73 8.73
N ILE A 113 -14.60 -7.51 8.31
CA ILE A 113 -15.53 -7.11 7.23
C ILE A 113 -16.22 -5.79 7.61
N SER A 114 -16.61 -5.64 8.87
CA SER A 114 -17.20 -4.40 9.38
C SER A 114 -16.25 -3.20 9.29
N SER A 115 -14.96 -3.39 9.60
CA SER A 115 -13.93 -2.34 9.46
C SER A 115 -13.65 -1.94 8.01
N LEU A 116 -13.97 -2.80 7.04
CA LEU A 116 -13.86 -2.49 5.61
C LEU A 116 -15.09 -1.79 5.03
N LEU A 117 -16.25 -1.87 5.68
CA LEU A 117 -17.48 -1.24 5.17
C LEU A 117 -17.30 0.24 4.80
N PRO A 118 -16.57 1.07 5.57
CA PRO A 118 -16.31 2.47 5.20
C PRO A 118 -15.50 2.65 3.90
N TYR A 119 -14.79 1.62 3.44
CA TYR A 119 -13.96 1.66 2.23
C TYR A 119 -14.62 0.99 1.02
N ILE A 120 -15.65 0.16 1.24
CA ILE A 120 -16.41 -0.52 0.18
C ILE A 120 -17.68 0.26 -0.19
N TYR A 121 -18.21 1.07 0.73
CA TYR A 121 -19.49 1.80 0.57
C TYR A 121 -19.34 3.33 0.44
N THR A 122 -18.16 3.86 0.16
CA THR A 122 -18.04 5.27 -0.24
C THR A 122 -18.42 5.41 -1.72
N ASP A 123 -19.59 6.00 -1.96
CA ASP A 123 -20.10 6.49 -3.25
C ASP A 123 -19.08 7.40 -3.98
#